data_AF-A0A356WWR1-F1
#
_entry.id   AF-A0A356WWR1-F1
#
_cell.length_a   1.000
_cell.length_b   1.000
_cell.length_c   1.000
_cell.angle_alpha   90.00
_cell.angle_beta   90.00
_cell.angle_gamma   90.00
#
_symmetry.space_group_name_H-M   'P 1'
#
loop_
_entity.id
_entity.type
_entity.pdbx_description
1 polymer ?
#
loop_
_entity_poly.entity_id
_entity_poly.type
_entity_poly.pdbx_seq_one_letter_code
_entity_poly.pdbx_strand_id
1 'polypeptide(L)'
;MVKKITKRLPVPHFLKHRRTSKKPGQAPGTLHFTGEKRLENITMHLYDYDVEQLGEYDITEIEESKPYLESPSKTWINVCGLHDVERLKHIWNYFELHPLIQEDIINTNQRAKIEEYPEHMFFVLRMMSFKEDTGDLNVGQVSIVLSKNSVLSFQEDDFPIFDPVLHRLRNNAPRLRKEGPDYLAYALIDTIVDHYFKVMEKFGDEIEALEDKILEGFDDDIPQHIHALRRKLIYFRKALWPLRD
;
A
#
# COMPACT_ATOMS: atom_id res chain seq x y z
N MET A 1 35.95 -26.60 -22.45
CA MET A 1 34.83 -27.31 -21.79
C MET A 1 34.06 -26.28 -20.98
N VAL A 2 32.85 -25.91 -21.43
CA VAL A 2 32.10 -24.74 -20.95
C VAL A 2 31.43 -25.06 -19.60
N LYS A 3 31.71 -24.23 -18.57
CA LYS A 3 30.99 -24.26 -17.28
C LYS A 3 29.52 -23.86 -17.54
N LYS A 4 28.58 -24.79 -17.42
CA LYS A 4 27.15 -24.48 -17.31
C LYS A 4 26.92 -23.68 -16.03
N ILE A 5 26.82 -22.37 -16.17
CA ILE A 5 26.34 -21.49 -15.11
C ILE A 5 24.82 -21.61 -15.13
N THR A 6 24.25 -22.53 -14.34
CA THR A 6 22.82 -22.52 -14.02
C THR A 6 22.52 -21.33 -13.12
N LYS A 7 22.46 -20.13 -13.71
CA LYS A 7 21.99 -18.92 -13.02
C LYS A 7 20.47 -19.03 -12.93
N ARG A 8 19.96 -19.69 -11.88
CA ARG A 8 18.54 -19.57 -11.52
C ARG A 8 18.24 -18.09 -11.35
N LEU A 9 17.33 -17.55 -12.15
CA LEU A 9 16.81 -16.20 -11.91
C LEU A 9 16.33 -16.11 -10.45
N PRO A 10 16.78 -15.11 -9.68
CA PRO A 10 16.42 -14.99 -8.28
C PRO A 10 14.89 -14.96 -8.16
N VAL A 11 14.36 -15.66 -7.15
CA VAL A 11 12.94 -15.52 -6.81
C VAL A 11 12.73 -14.04 -6.48
N PRO A 12 11.82 -13.34 -7.19
CA PRO A 12 11.54 -11.95 -6.90
C PRO A 12 11.27 -11.78 -5.40
N HIS A 13 11.79 -10.72 -4.80
CA HIS A 13 11.76 -10.55 -3.35
C HIS A 13 10.35 -10.68 -2.77
N PHE A 14 9.34 -10.17 -3.48
CA PHE A 14 7.92 -10.27 -3.12
C PHE A 14 7.31 -11.68 -3.21
N LEU A 15 7.97 -12.62 -3.88
CA LEU A 15 7.59 -14.04 -3.97
C LEU A 15 8.28 -14.91 -2.90
N LYS A 16 9.24 -14.38 -2.13
CA LYS A 16 9.75 -15.09 -0.95
C LYS A 16 8.59 -15.23 0.03
N HIS A 17 8.41 -16.44 0.59
CA HIS A 17 7.40 -16.70 1.61
C HIS A 17 7.59 -15.72 2.78
N ARG A 18 6.78 -14.65 2.83
CA ARG A 18 6.65 -13.80 4.02
C ARG A 18 6.14 -14.70 5.13
N ARG A 19 7.01 -15.04 6.09
CA ARG A 19 6.68 -15.93 7.20
C ARG A 19 5.63 -15.22 8.07
N THR A 20 4.53 -15.89 8.36
CA THR A 20 3.59 -15.42 9.39
C THR A 20 4.33 -15.43 10.71
N SER A 21 4.62 -14.25 11.29
CA SER A 21 5.30 -14.18 12.59
C SER A 21 4.38 -14.61 13.74
N LYS A 22 3.05 -14.46 13.54
CA LYS A 22 2.02 -14.81 14.52
C LYS A 22 2.02 -16.32 14.75
N LYS A 23 2.33 -16.75 15.97
CA LYS A 23 2.19 -18.15 16.40
C LYS A 23 0.71 -18.45 16.62
N PRO A 24 0.19 -19.61 16.18
CA PRO A 24 -1.16 -20.03 16.54
C PRO A 24 -1.39 -19.97 18.06
N GLY A 25 -2.48 -19.33 18.51
CA GLY A 25 -2.84 -19.22 19.92
C GLY A 25 -2.36 -17.96 20.67
N GLN A 26 -1.71 -17.00 19.99
CA GLN A 26 -1.45 -15.68 20.61
C GLN A 26 -2.74 -14.90 20.86
N ALA A 27 -2.76 -14.14 21.96
CA ALA A 27 -3.87 -13.27 22.31
C ALA A 27 -4.11 -12.22 21.19
N PRO A 28 -5.36 -11.96 20.78
CA PRO A 28 -5.68 -10.88 19.85
C PRO A 28 -5.17 -9.53 20.35
N GLY A 29 -4.67 -8.67 19.44
CA GLY A 29 -4.12 -7.36 19.78
C GLY A 29 -2.64 -7.38 20.20
N THR A 30 -1.94 -8.52 20.06
CA THR A 30 -0.50 -8.58 20.30
C THR A 30 0.26 -7.98 19.12
N LEU A 31 1.01 -6.89 19.36
CA LEU A 31 1.70 -6.16 18.31
C LEU A 31 3.01 -6.84 17.90
N HIS A 32 3.06 -7.37 16.68
CA HIS A 32 4.26 -7.93 16.07
C HIS A 32 4.40 -7.45 14.63
N PHE A 33 5.35 -6.55 14.37
CA PHE A 33 5.61 -6.08 13.02
C PHE A 33 6.15 -7.23 12.13
N THR A 34 5.49 -7.45 11.00
CA THR A 34 5.83 -8.53 10.06
C THR A 34 6.46 -8.04 8.76
N GLY A 35 6.55 -6.72 8.58
CA GLY A 35 7.13 -6.10 7.39
C GLY A 35 8.65 -6.23 7.32
N GLU A 36 9.16 -6.20 6.10
CA GLU A 36 10.60 -6.23 5.80
C GLU A 36 11.14 -4.83 5.50
N LYS A 37 10.28 -3.92 5.03
CA LYS A 37 10.64 -2.54 4.70
C LYS A 37 10.95 -1.75 5.97
N ARG A 38 12.01 -0.94 5.93
CA ARG A 38 12.47 -0.05 6.99
C ARG A 38 12.81 1.27 6.32
N LEU A 39 12.25 2.36 6.83
CA LEU A 39 12.68 3.72 6.49
C LEU A 39 13.69 4.17 7.56
N GLU A 40 14.46 5.22 7.27
CA GLU A 40 15.33 5.82 8.29
C GLU A 40 14.51 6.40 9.44
N ASN A 41 13.36 7.01 9.12
CA ASN A 41 12.39 7.54 10.07
C ASN A 41 10.96 7.29 9.56
N ILE A 42 10.00 7.19 10.48
CA ILE A 42 8.58 7.33 10.14
C ILE A 42 8.31 8.78 9.77
N THR A 43 7.62 9.02 8.66
CA THR A 43 7.16 10.35 8.26
C THR A 43 5.64 10.45 8.36
N MET A 44 5.14 11.65 8.68
CA MET A 44 3.72 11.94 8.73
C MET A 44 3.46 13.23 7.95
N HIS A 45 2.62 13.12 6.93
CA HIS A 45 2.19 14.24 6.10
C HIS A 45 0.71 14.49 6.35
N LEU A 46 0.38 15.70 6.78
CA LEU A 46 -0.98 16.16 7.03
C LEU A 46 -1.43 17.06 5.89
N TYR A 47 -2.59 16.74 5.33
CA TYR A 47 -3.28 17.53 4.32
C TYR A 47 -4.63 17.94 4.88
N ASP A 48 -4.82 19.24 5.12
CA ASP A 48 -6.09 19.79 5.58
C ASP A 48 -6.72 20.61 4.46
N TYR A 49 -7.98 20.35 4.14
CA TYR A 49 -8.60 21.00 2.99
C TYR A 49 -10.11 21.21 3.14
N ASP A 50 -10.58 22.23 2.44
CA ASP A 50 -11.99 22.48 2.19
C ASP A 50 -12.20 22.82 0.70
N VAL A 51 -13.31 23.47 0.35
CA VAL A 51 -13.63 23.83 -1.03
C VAL A 51 -12.67 24.89 -1.60
N GLU A 52 -12.09 25.73 -0.75
CA GLU A 52 -11.32 26.92 -1.14
C GLU A 52 -9.81 26.70 -0.92
N GLN A 53 -9.43 26.10 0.20
CA GLN A 53 -8.03 25.98 0.62
C GLN A 53 -7.55 24.53 0.76
N LEU A 54 -6.23 24.37 0.64
CA LEU A 54 -5.48 23.16 0.92
C LEU A 54 -4.21 23.59 1.67
N GLY A 55 -4.03 23.07 2.88
CA GLY A 55 -2.78 23.13 3.64
C GLY A 55 -2.08 21.78 3.58
N GLU A 56 -0.76 21.81 3.42
CA GLU A 56 0.10 20.62 3.42
C GLU A 56 1.20 20.83 4.46
N TYR A 57 1.34 19.89 5.40
CA TYR A 57 2.21 20.04 6.55
C TYR A 57 2.93 18.72 6.84
N ASP A 58 4.24 18.80 7.09
CA ASP A 58 4.98 17.68 7.65
C ASP A 58 4.91 17.81 9.17
N ILE A 59 4.28 16.83 9.84
CA ILE A 59 4.12 16.84 11.29
C ILE A 59 5.06 15.82 11.93
N THR A 60 5.60 16.17 13.09
CA THR A 60 6.48 15.29 13.85
C THR A 60 5.72 14.56 14.95
N GLU A 61 4.84 15.26 15.64
CA GLU A 61 3.97 14.73 16.69
C GLU A 61 2.52 14.71 16.22
N ILE A 62 1.76 13.70 16.62
CA ILE A 62 0.39 13.54 16.14
C ILE A 62 -0.53 14.62 16.70
N GLU A 63 -0.20 15.16 17.87
CA GLU A 63 -0.91 16.26 18.53
C GLU A 63 -0.91 17.55 17.70
N GLU A 64 0.04 17.72 16.78
CA GLU A 64 0.05 18.83 15.81
C GLU A 64 -1.16 18.80 14.87
N SER A 65 -1.82 17.64 14.71
CA SER A 65 -3.03 17.51 13.90
C SER A 65 -4.28 18.08 14.58
N LYS A 66 -4.24 18.34 15.89
CA LYS A 66 -5.41 18.73 16.69
C LYS A 66 -6.18 19.93 16.14
N PRO A 67 -5.54 21.06 15.76
CA PRO A 67 -6.28 22.22 15.27
C PRO A 67 -7.08 21.94 13.99
N TYR A 68 -6.59 21.01 13.16
CA TYR A 68 -7.20 20.62 11.89
C TYR A 68 -8.34 19.59 12.08
N LEU A 69 -8.23 18.72 13.10
CA LEU A 69 -9.29 17.78 13.44
C LEU A 69 -10.50 18.46 14.12
N GLU A 70 -10.27 19.60 14.77
CA GLU A 70 -11.30 20.41 15.42
C GLU A 70 -11.95 21.43 14.47
N SER A 71 -11.42 21.62 13.26
CA SER A 71 -12.01 22.50 12.23
C SER A 71 -13.07 21.78 11.39
N PRO A 72 -13.93 22.53 10.67
CA PRO A 72 -14.94 21.96 9.76
C PRO A 72 -14.35 21.44 8.44
N SER A 73 -13.04 21.54 8.25
CA SER A 73 -12.29 21.01 7.10
C SER A 73 -12.19 19.47 7.15
N LYS A 74 -11.62 18.89 6.10
CA LYS A 74 -11.29 17.47 6.05
C LYS A 74 -9.79 17.31 6.20
N THR A 75 -9.38 16.36 7.04
CA THR A 75 -7.96 16.11 7.30
C THR A 75 -7.56 14.73 6.82
N TRP A 76 -6.52 14.67 6.00
CA TRP A 76 -5.84 13.43 5.63
C TRP A 76 -4.48 13.40 6.30
N ILE A 77 -4.17 12.32 7.02
CA ILE A 77 -2.84 12.08 7.58
C ILE A 77 -2.27 10.83 6.94
N ASN A 78 -1.18 11.00 6.19
CA ASN A 78 -0.44 9.92 5.55
C ASN A 78 0.82 9.59 6.36
N VAL A 79 0.85 8.39 6.93
CA VAL A 79 1.95 7.85 7.75
C VAL A 79 2.74 6.85 6.92
N CYS A 80 4.02 7.14 6.69
CA CYS A 80 4.93 6.27 5.95
C CYS A 80 5.96 5.66 6.89
N GLY A 81 6.13 4.34 6.81
CA GLY A 81 7.00 3.54 7.68
C GLY A 81 6.23 2.90 8.83
N LEU A 82 6.21 1.56 8.86
CA LEU A 82 5.45 0.78 9.86
C LEU A 82 6.34 0.05 10.87
N HIS A 83 7.63 0.40 10.91
CA HIS A 83 8.66 -0.37 11.60
C HIS A 83 8.92 0.06 13.04
N ASP A 84 8.61 1.30 13.38
CA ASP A 84 8.69 1.83 14.74
C ASP A 84 7.31 1.76 15.41
N VAL A 85 7.06 0.60 16.05
CA VAL A 85 5.78 0.29 16.68
C VAL A 85 5.49 1.21 17.87
N GLU A 86 6.50 1.69 18.58
CA GLU A 86 6.26 2.59 19.73
C GLU A 86 5.74 3.94 19.24
N ARG A 87 6.36 4.52 18.19
CA ARG A 87 5.84 5.75 17.59
C ARG A 87 4.43 5.58 17.02
N LEU A 88 4.15 4.45 16.37
CA LEU A 88 2.81 4.19 15.84
C LEU A 88 1.75 4.05 16.94
N LYS A 89 2.09 3.48 18.11
CA LYS A 89 1.16 3.43 19.26
C LYS A 89 0.69 4.81 19.69
N HIS A 90 1.55 5.82 19.64
CA HIS A 90 1.13 7.20 19.95
C HIS A 90 0.02 7.66 19.00
N ILE A 91 0.19 7.43 17.70
CA ILE A 91 -0.82 7.76 16.68
C ILE A 91 -2.11 6.97 16.93
N TRP A 92 -2.01 5.67 17.12
CA TRP A 92 -3.19 4.81 17.29
C TRP A 92 -3.97 5.13 18.55
N ASN A 93 -3.29 5.41 19.66
CA ASN A 93 -3.93 5.80 20.91
C ASN A 93 -4.59 7.17 20.79
N TYR A 94 -3.96 8.11 20.08
CA TYR A 94 -4.53 9.44 19.84
C TYR A 94 -5.85 9.38 19.07
N PHE A 95 -5.96 8.49 18.09
CA PHE A 95 -7.19 8.24 17.33
C PHE A 95 -8.08 7.14 17.93
N GLU A 96 -7.73 6.63 19.12
CA GLU A 96 -8.46 5.55 19.81
C GLU A 96 -8.69 4.29 18.93
N LEU A 97 -7.74 3.98 18.04
CA LEU A 97 -7.87 2.86 17.11
C LEU A 97 -7.94 1.53 17.87
N HIS A 98 -8.91 0.71 17.51
CA HIS A 98 -9.11 -0.59 18.12
C HIS A 98 -7.84 -1.46 18.03
N PRO A 99 -7.44 -2.22 19.08
CA PRO A 99 -6.21 -3.02 19.06
C PRO A 99 -6.07 -3.99 17.88
N LEU A 100 -7.17 -4.47 17.32
CA LEU A 100 -7.15 -5.30 16.11
C LEU A 100 -6.75 -4.53 14.84
N ILE A 101 -7.19 -3.27 14.72
CA ILE A 101 -6.75 -2.36 13.64
C ILE A 101 -5.23 -2.16 13.74
N GLN A 102 -4.74 -1.88 14.95
CA GLN A 102 -3.30 -1.69 15.22
C GLN A 102 -2.48 -2.91 14.81
N GLU A 103 -2.95 -4.11 15.20
CA GLU A 103 -2.33 -5.38 14.84
C GLU A 103 -2.27 -5.56 13.31
N ASP A 104 -3.37 -5.26 12.61
CA ASP A 104 -3.47 -5.45 11.18
C ASP A 104 -2.65 -4.46 10.35
N ILE A 105 -2.50 -3.22 10.83
CA ILE A 105 -1.63 -2.21 10.21
C ILE A 105 -0.19 -2.74 10.14
N ILE A 106 0.34 -3.27 11.24
CA ILE A 106 1.73 -3.76 11.28
C ILE A 106 1.89 -5.20 10.78
N ASN A 107 0.80 -5.93 10.59
CA ASN A 107 0.82 -7.20 9.89
C ASN A 107 0.74 -7.00 8.36
N THR A 108 1.87 -6.64 7.76
CA THR A 108 2.01 -6.28 6.32
C THR A 108 1.74 -7.39 5.28
N ASN A 109 1.16 -8.51 5.72
CA ASN A 109 0.76 -9.62 4.87
C ASN A 109 -0.73 -9.96 5.06
N GLN A 110 -1.53 -9.01 5.53
CA GLN A 110 -2.97 -9.17 5.60
C GLN A 110 -3.56 -9.26 4.19
N ARG A 111 -4.66 -10.01 4.11
CA ARG A 111 -5.51 -10.01 2.91
C ARG A 111 -6.29 -8.71 2.86
N ALA A 112 -6.64 -8.29 1.66
CA ALA A 112 -7.52 -7.15 1.53
C ALA A 112 -8.86 -7.43 2.24
N LYS A 113 -9.38 -6.41 2.93
CA LYS A 113 -10.61 -6.48 3.71
C LYS A 113 -11.14 -5.10 4.04
N ILE A 114 -12.42 -5.06 4.38
CA ILE A 114 -13.10 -3.94 5.02
C ILE A 114 -13.67 -4.41 6.35
N GLU A 115 -13.54 -3.59 7.39
CA GLU A 115 -14.12 -3.82 8.70
C GLU A 115 -14.78 -2.54 9.22
N GLU A 116 -16.01 -2.66 9.70
CA GLU A 116 -16.75 -1.56 10.30
C GLU A 116 -16.57 -1.60 11.82
N TYR A 117 -16.16 -0.46 12.38
CA TYR A 117 -16.09 -0.19 13.81
C TYR A 117 -17.03 0.99 14.13
N PRO A 118 -17.46 1.18 15.39
CA PRO A 118 -18.43 2.22 15.73
C PRO A 118 -18.07 3.63 15.25
N GLU A 119 -16.78 4.01 15.32
CA GLU A 119 -16.30 5.34 14.96
C GLU A 119 -15.47 5.37 13.67
N HIS A 120 -15.17 4.20 13.09
CA HIS A 120 -14.22 4.08 11.98
C HIS A 120 -14.63 3.00 10.97
N MET A 121 -14.34 3.24 9.70
CA MET A 121 -14.21 2.19 8.71
C MET A 121 -12.74 1.90 8.47
N PHE A 122 -12.35 0.63 8.56
CA PHE A 122 -10.99 0.18 8.37
C PHE A 122 -10.86 -0.63 7.08
N PHE A 123 -9.90 -0.25 6.25
CA PHE A 123 -9.59 -0.92 4.99
C PHE A 123 -8.15 -1.40 5.00
N VAL A 124 -7.95 -2.59 4.48
CA VAL A 124 -6.62 -3.11 4.15
C VAL A 124 -6.59 -3.41 2.67
N LEU A 125 -5.61 -2.89 1.96
CA LEU A 125 -5.39 -3.10 0.53
C LEU A 125 -3.95 -3.55 0.27
N ARG A 126 -3.76 -4.31 -0.81
CA ARG A 126 -2.42 -4.63 -1.31
C ARG A 126 -2.01 -3.54 -2.27
N MET A 127 -0.86 -2.90 -2.07
CA MET A 127 -0.32 -2.01 -3.08
C MET A 127 0.60 -2.80 -4.01
N MET A 128 0.42 -2.66 -5.32
CA MET A 128 1.34 -3.18 -6.32
C MET A 128 1.61 -2.11 -7.35
N SER A 129 2.88 -1.76 -7.54
CA SER A 129 3.29 -0.77 -8.52
C SER A 129 4.67 -1.14 -9.06
N PHE A 130 4.96 -0.76 -10.31
CA PHE A 130 6.31 -0.87 -10.84
C PHE A 130 7.12 0.36 -10.46
N LYS A 131 8.32 0.16 -9.94
CA LYS A 131 9.27 1.27 -9.76
C LYS A 131 9.79 1.68 -11.12
N GLU A 132 9.72 2.98 -11.44
CA GLU A 132 10.10 3.50 -12.76
C GLU A 132 11.59 3.33 -13.06
N ASP A 133 12.43 3.40 -12.02
CA ASP A 133 13.89 3.35 -12.10
C ASP A 133 14.44 1.95 -12.42
N THR A 134 13.84 0.92 -11.83
CA THR A 134 14.32 -0.47 -11.84
C THR A 134 13.43 -1.40 -12.65
N GLY A 135 12.18 -1.01 -12.89
CA GLY A 135 11.16 -1.91 -13.45
C GLY A 135 10.74 -3.02 -12.50
N ASP A 136 11.18 -2.99 -11.23
CA ASP A 136 10.84 -3.99 -10.24
C ASP A 136 9.42 -3.76 -9.71
N LEU A 137 8.70 -4.86 -9.48
CA LEU A 137 7.38 -4.82 -8.85
C LEU A 137 7.56 -4.51 -7.36
N ASN A 138 7.20 -3.29 -6.96
CA ASN A 138 6.98 -2.94 -5.58
C ASN A 138 5.65 -3.53 -5.10
N VAL A 139 5.70 -4.26 -3.99
CA VAL A 139 4.50 -4.76 -3.34
C VAL A 139 4.51 -4.34 -1.87
N GLY A 140 3.38 -3.80 -1.42
CA GLY A 140 3.17 -3.39 -0.04
C GLY A 140 1.75 -3.64 0.42
N GLN A 141 1.49 -3.23 1.66
CA GLN A 141 0.18 -3.03 2.22
C GLN A 141 -0.08 -1.55 2.41
N VAL A 142 -1.31 -1.12 2.10
CA VAL A 142 -1.84 0.17 2.53
C VAL A 142 -3.01 -0.12 3.44
N SER A 143 -2.98 0.46 4.63
CA SER A 143 -4.10 0.44 5.55
C SER A 143 -4.73 1.84 5.61
N ILE A 144 -6.05 1.92 5.49
CA ILE A 144 -6.79 3.19 5.52
C ILE A 144 -7.80 3.12 6.67
N VAL A 145 -7.80 4.14 7.53
CA VAL A 145 -8.83 4.33 8.55
C VAL A 145 -9.61 5.58 8.21
N LEU A 146 -10.88 5.42 7.90
CA LEU A 146 -11.82 6.51 7.64
C LEU A 146 -12.63 6.79 8.89
N SER A 147 -12.62 8.05 9.32
CA SER A 147 -13.43 8.58 10.42
C SER A 147 -14.33 9.70 9.92
N LYS A 148 -15.16 10.28 10.80
CA LYS A 148 -16.15 11.30 10.43
C LYS A 148 -15.61 12.49 9.63
N ASN A 149 -14.44 13.01 10.01
CA ASN A 149 -13.83 14.19 9.39
C ASN A 149 -12.39 13.94 8.88
N SER A 150 -11.90 12.70 9.00
CA SER A 150 -10.49 12.42 8.72
C SER A 150 -10.27 11.07 8.06
N VAL A 151 -9.16 11.00 7.32
CA VAL A 151 -8.63 9.76 6.75
C VAL A 151 -7.19 9.60 7.24
N LEU A 152 -6.87 8.43 7.76
CA LEU A 152 -5.50 8.01 8.05
C LEU A 152 -5.08 6.99 7.00
N SER A 153 -3.91 7.15 6.39
CA SER A 153 -3.29 6.11 5.55
C SER A 153 -1.96 5.68 6.14
N PHE A 154 -1.70 4.39 6.14
CA PHE A 154 -0.48 3.78 6.68
C PHE A 154 0.20 2.97 5.57
N GLN A 155 1.48 3.26 5.30
CA GLN A 155 2.26 2.64 4.23
C GLN A 155 3.59 2.07 4.76
N GLU A 156 4.03 0.94 4.21
CA GLU A 156 5.31 0.31 4.60
C GLU A 156 6.55 1.14 4.18
N ASP A 157 6.46 1.83 3.04
CA ASP A 157 7.49 2.69 2.44
C ASP A 157 6.93 4.08 2.11
N ASP A 158 7.80 4.93 1.59
CA ASP A 158 7.55 6.30 1.11
C ASP A 158 7.19 6.34 -0.39
N PHE A 159 6.78 5.21 -0.96
CA PHE A 159 6.42 5.17 -2.38
C PHE A 159 5.21 6.08 -2.64
N PRO A 160 5.30 7.05 -3.58
CA PRO A 160 4.31 8.11 -3.73
C PRO A 160 3.07 7.66 -4.51
N ILE A 161 2.41 6.58 -4.07
CA ILE A 161 1.23 6.02 -4.75
C ILE A 161 0.07 7.01 -4.82
N PHE A 162 -0.04 7.93 -3.86
CA PHE A 162 -1.14 8.88 -3.77
C PHE A 162 -0.85 10.24 -4.41
N ASP A 163 0.27 10.41 -5.10
CA ASP A 163 0.57 11.63 -5.87
C ASP A 163 -0.56 12.03 -6.83
N PRO A 164 -1.25 11.11 -7.53
CA PRO A 164 -2.42 11.47 -8.33
C PRO A 164 -3.56 12.10 -7.52
N VAL A 165 -3.77 11.68 -6.26
CA VAL A 165 -4.77 12.28 -5.36
C VAL A 165 -4.32 13.66 -4.91
N LEU A 166 -3.06 13.80 -4.51
CA LEU A 166 -2.47 15.09 -4.13
C LEU A 166 -2.52 16.10 -5.28
N HIS A 167 -2.20 15.66 -6.50
CA HIS A 167 -2.30 16.50 -7.68
C HIS A 167 -3.74 16.97 -7.93
N ARG A 168 -4.74 16.11 -7.73
CA ARG A 168 -6.16 16.50 -7.80
C ARG A 168 -6.56 17.50 -6.70
N LEU A 169 -6.08 17.31 -5.47
CA LEU A 169 -6.30 18.25 -4.37
C LEU A 169 -5.68 19.62 -4.67
N ARG A 170 -4.43 19.66 -5.14
CA ARG A 170 -3.71 20.90 -5.50
C ARG A 170 -4.39 21.68 -6.62
N ASN A 171 -4.88 20.98 -7.64
CA ASN A 171 -5.56 21.59 -8.79
C ASN A 171 -7.07 21.87 -8.57
N ASN A 172 -7.50 21.90 -7.31
CA ASN A 172 -8.87 22.24 -6.94
C ASN A 172 -9.94 21.39 -7.63
N ALA A 173 -9.71 20.07 -7.74
CA ALA A 173 -10.69 19.13 -8.30
C ALA A 173 -12.02 19.25 -7.52
N PRO A 174 -13.11 19.75 -8.16
CA PRO A 174 -14.28 20.24 -7.42
C PRO A 174 -14.96 19.17 -6.56
N ARG A 175 -15.01 17.93 -7.04
CA ARG A 175 -15.61 16.81 -6.28
C ARG A 175 -14.75 16.44 -5.07
N LEU A 176 -13.44 16.29 -5.26
CA LEU A 176 -12.55 15.84 -4.18
C LEU A 176 -12.48 16.84 -3.02
N ARG A 177 -12.51 18.15 -3.33
CA ARG A 177 -12.54 19.20 -2.30
C ARG A 177 -13.91 19.40 -1.64
N LYS A 178 -15.00 19.20 -2.39
CA LYS A 178 -16.38 19.42 -1.91
C LYS A 178 -16.94 18.25 -1.09
N GLU A 179 -16.76 17.02 -1.56
CA GLU A 179 -17.30 15.82 -0.91
C GLU A 179 -16.57 15.50 0.41
N GLY A 180 -17.15 14.62 1.22
CA GLY A 180 -16.63 14.27 2.54
C GLY A 180 -15.31 13.46 2.52
N PRO A 181 -14.79 13.10 3.71
CA PRO A 181 -13.60 12.26 3.82
C PRO A 181 -13.82 10.84 3.26
N ASP A 182 -15.07 10.40 3.17
CA ASP A 182 -15.48 9.17 2.48
C ASP A 182 -15.10 9.19 1.00
N TYR A 183 -15.29 10.32 0.31
CA TYR A 183 -14.88 10.47 -1.09
C TYR A 183 -13.35 10.50 -1.24
N LEU A 184 -12.63 11.05 -0.25
CA LEU A 184 -11.17 10.95 -0.23
C LEU A 184 -10.72 9.50 -0.05
N ALA A 185 -11.30 8.76 0.89
CA ALA A 185 -11.00 7.34 1.07
C ALA A 185 -11.27 6.56 -0.22
N TYR A 186 -12.39 6.83 -0.90
CA TYR A 186 -12.67 6.31 -2.23
C TYR A 186 -11.55 6.66 -3.22
N ALA A 187 -11.14 7.93 -3.32
CA ALA A 187 -10.11 8.37 -4.27
C ALA A 187 -8.74 7.73 -4.03
N LEU A 188 -8.38 7.47 -2.76
CA LEU A 188 -7.17 6.73 -2.40
C LEU A 188 -7.26 5.26 -2.85
N ILE A 189 -8.39 4.60 -2.58
CA ILE A 189 -8.65 3.21 -2.98
C ILE A 189 -8.65 3.08 -4.51
N ASP A 190 -9.35 3.97 -5.20
CA ASP A 190 -9.42 4.08 -6.66
C ASP A 190 -8.02 4.19 -7.28
N THR A 191 -7.16 5.02 -6.67
CA THR A 191 -5.75 5.14 -7.10
C THR A 191 -4.98 3.83 -6.95
N ILE A 192 -5.17 3.09 -5.85
CA ILE A 192 -4.55 1.76 -5.67
C ILE A 192 -5.06 0.79 -6.75
N VAL A 193 -6.34 0.83 -7.07
CA VAL A 193 -6.96 -0.02 -8.10
C VAL A 193 -6.42 0.30 -9.50
N ASP A 194 -6.26 1.58 -9.84
CA ASP A 194 -5.65 2.03 -11.09
C ASP A 194 -4.24 1.48 -11.28
N HIS A 195 -3.46 1.42 -10.20
CA HIS A 195 -2.13 0.82 -10.24
C HIS A 195 -2.16 -0.68 -10.58
N TYR A 196 -3.21 -1.42 -10.22
CA TYR A 196 -3.35 -2.81 -10.64
C TYR A 196 -3.51 -2.94 -12.16
N PHE A 197 -4.26 -2.05 -12.81
CA PHE A 197 -4.40 -2.06 -14.26
C PHE A 197 -3.05 -1.83 -14.95
N LYS A 198 -2.27 -0.86 -14.49
CA LYS A 198 -0.90 -0.64 -14.98
C LYS A 198 -0.01 -1.88 -14.80
N VAL A 199 -0.19 -2.60 -13.69
CA VAL A 199 0.56 -3.85 -13.48
C VAL A 199 0.13 -4.95 -14.46
N MET A 200 -1.16 -5.07 -14.75
CA MET A 200 -1.66 -6.04 -15.73
C MET A 200 -1.19 -5.71 -17.15
N GLU A 201 -1.19 -4.44 -17.55
CA GLU A 201 -0.69 -4.00 -18.87
C GLU A 201 0.76 -4.44 -19.06
N LYS A 202 1.64 -4.14 -18.08
CA LYS A 202 3.04 -4.59 -18.09
C LYS A 202 3.19 -6.11 -18.15
N PHE A 203 2.33 -6.87 -17.49
CA PHE A 203 2.35 -8.33 -17.62
C PHE A 203 1.91 -8.77 -19.01
N GLY A 204 0.98 -8.07 -19.66
CA GLY A 204 0.62 -8.27 -21.07
C GLY A 204 1.84 -8.07 -21.97
N ASP A 205 2.53 -6.93 -21.83
CA ASP A 205 3.75 -6.64 -22.58
C ASP A 205 4.85 -7.69 -22.36
N GLU A 206 5.03 -8.16 -21.11
CA GLU A 206 5.98 -9.25 -20.79
C GLU A 206 5.59 -10.59 -21.45
N ILE A 207 4.29 -10.87 -21.63
CA ILE A 207 3.81 -12.07 -22.33
C ILE A 207 4.09 -11.96 -23.82
N GLU A 208 3.71 -10.86 -24.47
CA GLU A 208 3.92 -10.64 -25.91
C GLU A 208 5.41 -10.73 -26.27
N ALA A 209 6.27 -10.07 -25.51
CA ALA A 209 7.72 -10.13 -25.71
C ALA A 209 8.31 -11.54 -25.50
N LEU A 210 7.68 -12.39 -24.69
CA LEU A 210 8.09 -13.77 -24.49
C LEU A 210 7.61 -14.67 -25.64
N GLU A 211 6.43 -14.41 -26.18
CA GLU A 211 5.88 -15.10 -27.35
C GLU A 211 6.73 -14.85 -28.60
N ASP A 212 7.13 -13.60 -28.85
CA ASP A 212 8.01 -13.25 -29.97
C ASP A 212 9.35 -14.01 -29.90
N LYS A 213 9.98 -14.06 -28.71
CA LYS A 213 11.23 -14.80 -28.50
C LYS A 213 11.09 -16.30 -28.80
N ILE A 214 9.95 -16.89 -28.44
CA ILE A 214 9.64 -18.29 -28.73
C ILE A 214 9.54 -18.52 -30.24
N LEU A 215 8.87 -17.61 -30.97
CA LEU A 215 8.69 -17.71 -32.41
C LEU A 215 9.99 -17.51 -33.19
N GLU A 216 10.86 -16.61 -32.71
CA GLU A 216 12.17 -16.36 -33.31
C GLU A 216 13.19 -17.49 -33.05
N GLY A 217 12.85 -18.46 -32.20
CA GLY A 217 13.71 -19.61 -31.89
C GLY A 217 14.92 -19.26 -31.01
N PHE A 218 14.89 -18.12 -30.32
CA PHE A 218 15.97 -17.69 -29.43
C PHE A 218 15.75 -18.18 -28.00
N ASP A 219 16.77 -18.86 -27.47
CA ASP A 219 17.21 -18.90 -26.06
C ASP A 219 16.90 -20.16 -25.21
N ASP A 220 17.92 -20.65 -24.50
CA ASP A 220 17.84 -21.79 -23.56
C ASP A 220 17.11 -21.41 -22.25
N ASP A 221 16.87 -20.11 -22.01
CA ASP A 221 16.29 -19.56 -20.79
C ASP A 221 14.77 -19.32 -20.85
N ILE A 222 14.10 -19.58 -21.99
CA ILE A 222 12.64 -19.42 -22.14
C ILE A 222 11.83 -20.10 -21.02
N PRO A 223 12.09 -21.38 -20.64
CA PRO A 223 11.32 -22.02 -19.58
C PRO A 223 11.43 -21.27 -18.24
N GLN A 224 12.58 -20.67 -17.96
CA GLN A 224 12.81 -19.92 -16.72
C GLN A 224 11.98 -18.63 -16.69
N HIS A 225 11.91 -17.92 -17.83
CA HIS A 225 11.07 -16.74 -17.98
C HIS A 225 9.58 -17.08 -17.86
N ILE A 226 9.10 -18.14 -18.51
CA ILE A 226 7.72 -18.64 -18.34
C ILE A 226 7.43 -18.92 -16.86
N HIS A 227 8.33 -19.63 -16.17
CA HIS A 227 8.16 -19.94 -14.75
C HIS A 227 8.21 -18.70 -13.85
N ALA A 228 8.98 -17.68 -14.18
CA ALA A 228 9.00 -16.41 -13.45
C ALA A 228 7.68 -15.66 -13.62
N LEU A 229 7.23 -15.48 -14.86
CA LEU A 229 5.99 -14.77 -15.22
C LEU A 229 4.75 -15.46 -14.62
N ARG A 230 4.67 -16.80 -14.72
CA ARG A 230 3.60 -17.59 -14.08
C ARG A 230 3.53 -17.34 -12.57
N ARG A 231 4.69 -17.25 -11.89
CA ARG A 231 4.73 -16.96 -10.44
C ARG A 231 4.24 -15.55 -10.15
N LYS A 232 4.64 -14.54 -10.94
CA LYS A 232 4.16 -13.14 -10.81
C LYS A 232 2.63 -13.09 -10.93
N LEU A 233 2.07 -13.70 -11.97
CA LEU A 233 0.61 -13.73 -12.22
C LEU A 233 -0.17 -14.46 -11.12
N ILE A 234 0.32 -15.59 -10.62
CA ILE A 234 -0.32 -16.31 -9.51
C ILE A 234 -0.33 -15.45 -8.24
N TYR A 235 0.77 -14.75 -7.96
CA TYR A 235 0.85 -13.85 -6.82
C TYR A 235 -0.14 -12.70 -6.94
N PHE A 236 -0.13 -12.01 -8.09
CA PHE A 236 -1.06 -10.92 -8.40
C PHE A 236 -2.52 -11.37 -8.21
N ARG A 237 -2.91 -12.49 -8.82
CA ARG A 237 -4.26 -13.05 -8.68
C ARG A 237 -4.63 -13.34 -7.22
N LYS A 238 -3.72 -13.94 -6.44
CA LYS A 238 -3.98 -14.27 -5.02
C LYS A 238 -4.16 -13.03 -4.15
N ALA A 239 -3.43 -11.96 -4.45
CA ALA A 239 -3.50 -10.72 -3.71
C ALA A 239 -4.77 -9.91 -4.02
N LEU A 240 -5.25 -9.97 -5.27
CA LEU A 240 -6.44 -9.25 -5.70
C LEU A 240 -7.74 -10.01 -5.46
N TRP A 241 -7.71 -11.35 -5.37
CA TRP A 241 -8.91 -12.15 -5.19
C TRP A 241 -9.82 -11.68 -4.04
N PRO A 242 -9.28 -11.35 -2.84
CA PRO A 242 -10.10 -10.86 -1.73
C PRO A 242 -10.71 -9.47 -1.93
N LEU A 243 -10.26 -8.68 -2.92
CA LEU A 243 -10.82 -7.34 -3.17
C LEU A 243 -12.21 -7.37 -3.81
N ARG A 244 -12.61 -8.53 -4.33
CA ARG A 244 -13.93 -8.71 -4.97
C ARG A 244 -15.06 -8.88 -3.96
N ASP A 245 -14.71 -9.36 -2.77
CA ASP A 245 -15.63 -9.68 -1.67
C ASP A 245 -15.74 -8.49 -0.72
#